data_AF-A0A9W7ZS36-F1
#
_entry.id   AF-A0A9W7ZS36-F1
#
_cell.length_a   1.000
_cell.length_b   1.000
_cell.length_c   1.000
_cell.angle_alpha   90.00
_cell.angle_beta   90.00
_cell.angle_gamma   90.00
#
_symmetry.space_group_name_H-M   'P 1'
#
loop_
_entity.id
_entity.type
_entity.pdbx_description
1 polymer ?
#
loop_
_entity_poly.entity_id
_entity_poly.type
_entity_poly.pdbx_seq_one_letter_code
_entity_poly.pdbx_strand_id
1 'polypeptide(L)'
;MKAIAAMALAKPLTTHEILGAGIGVGTCVLLLGITRTIRLVIRYTPYPVIKGIQVGTGIKLMTKAADLVKLHPQWGGAQWRWFDNYEWALLSFVLVFALYRHPRFPTALLLFLGGLLLALLRVYAVPPADGPDRIAVPSAGFHYPRPDVPAWSDITTGFVTAGLGQLPLTLLNSGIAVCALAAELFPERSVTIESVTISVGLMNVVGCLFGSIPYCHGSGGLAGQYRFGARTEVSILVLGLFKLVLGVVFGASLVALLKVFPSSILGVLLFMSGAELAMAGRRYSTHLTPPLTPETEADRTRDFCVMVVTAGLLIGFSNDAVGFVGGLVVSWLFHMYPRVFRTLALVNPAPPATAPDASGSPRLNGPPSYGSTAANSDECEATAPSTDDMATGGVHKPTKSPSGT
;
A
#
# COMPACT_ATOMS: atom_id res chain seq x y z
N MET A 1 1.02 0.10 10.91
CA MET A 1 1.52 -0.84 9.88
C MET A 1 0.32 -1.37 9.09
N LYS A 2 0.23 -1.14 7.77
CA LYS A 2 -1.03 -1.37 7.01
C LYS A 2 -1.46 -2.86 6.93
N ALA A 3 -0.53 -3.82 6.84
CA ALA A 3 -0.86 -5.25 6.77
C ALA A 3 -1.31 -5.81 8.13
N ILE A 4 -0.58 -5.52 9.22
CA ILE A 4 -1.01 -5.89 10.58
C ILE A 4 -2.40 -5.31 10.89
N ALA A 5 -2.67 -4.05 10.50
CA ALA A 5 -3.99 -3.44 10.68
C ALA A 5 -5.09 -4.14 9.85
N ALA A 6 -4.80 -4.53 8.59
CA ALA A 6 -5.73 -5.32 7.79
C ALA A 6 -5.98 -6.71 8.40
N MET A 7 -4.96 -7.34 8.98
CA MET A 7 -5.08 -8.64 9.65
C MET A 7 -5.88 -8.57 10.94
N ALA A 8 -5.67 -7.54 11.77
CA ALA A 8 -6.44 -7.27 12.98
C ALA A 8 -7.94 -7.01 12.69
N LEU A 9 -8.27 -6.52 11.48
CA LEU A 9 -9.64 -6.37 11.02
C LEU A 9 -10.19 -7.64 10.34
N ALA A 10 -9.34 -8.41 9.67
CA ALA A 10 -9.75 -9.61 8.91
C ALA A 10 -10.00 -10.84 9.81
N LYS A 11 -9.22 -11.00 10.88
CA LYS A 11 -9.23 -12.17 11.79
C LYS A 11 -9.39 -11.68 13.23
N PRO A 12 -10.09 -12.41 14.12
CA PRO A 12 -10.16 -12.09 15.55
C PRO A 12 -8.81 -12.39 16.23
N LEU A 13 -7.82 -11.51 16.01
CA LEU A 13 -6.57 -11.48 16.76
C LEU A 13 -6.79 -10.78 18.11
N THR A 14 -6.15 -11.26 19.17
CA THR A 14 -6.17 -10.58 20.47
C THR A 14 -5.37 -9.27 20.41
N THR A 15 -5.61 -8.37 21.35
CA THR A 15 -4.79 -7.16 21.50
C THR A 15 -3.32 -7.53 21.68
N HIS A 16 -3.01 -8.53 22.51
CA HIS A 16 -1.64 -9.01 22.74
C HIS A 16 -0.98 -9.64 21.51
N GLU A 17 -1.73 -10.33 20.64
CA GLU A 17 -1.21 -10.79 19.35
C GLU A 17 -0.90 -9.62 18.40
N ILE A 18 -1.71 -8.55 18.41
CA ILE A 18 -1.48 -7.36 17.59
C ILE A 18 -0.25 -6.57 18.07
N LEU A 19 -0.10 -6.42 19.40
CA LEU A 19 1.11 -5.87 20.02
C LEU A 19 2.33 -6.75 19.71
N GLY A 20 2.16 -8.07 19.83
CA GLY A 20 3.18 -9.08 19.57
C GLY A 20 3.69 -9.09 18.13
N ALA A 21 2.78 -8.97 17.15
CA ALA A 21 3.13 -8.75 15.74
C ALA A 21 3.98 -7.49 15.57
N GLY A 22 3.64 -6.42 16.30
CA GLY A 22 4.39 -5.17 16.35
C GLY A 22 5.79 -5.32 16.95
N ILE A 23 5.93 -6.02 18.09
CA ILE A 23 7.23 -6.29 18.72
C ILE A 23 8.10 -7.15 17.81
N GLY A 24 7.54 -8.20 17.20
CA GLY A 24 8.27 -9.07 16.27
C GLY A 24 8.80 -8.32 15.06
N VAL A 25 7.93 -7.57 14.36
CA VAL A 25 8.34 -6.74 13.21
C VAL A 25 9.32 -5.64 13.64
N GLY A 26 9.06 -4.97 14.76
CA GLY A 26 9.95 -3.94 15.32
C GLY A 26 11.34 -4.49 15.62
N THR A 27 11.44 -5.65 16.27
CA THR A 27 12.71 -6.31 16.61
C THR A 27 13.48 -6.71 15.36
N CYS A 28 12.83 -7.35 14.38
CA CYS A 28 13.48 -7.69 13.11
C CYS A 28 13.96 -6.44 12.35
N VAL A 29 13.12 -5.40 12.23
CA VAL A 29 13.49 -4.16 11.53
C VAL A 29 14.61 -3.40 12.27
N LEU A 30 14.64 -3.44 13.60
CA LEU A 30 15.72 -2.88 14.42
C LEU A 30 17.05 -3.61 14.18
N LEU A 31 17.06 -4.94 14.26
CA LEU A 31 18.25 -5.76 14.04
C LEU A 31 18.79 -5.60 12.61
N LEU A 32 17.92 -5.60 11.60
CA LEU A 32 18.29 -5.33 10.20
C LEU A 32 18.88 -3.92 10.02
N GLY A 33 18.35 -2.93 10.74
CA GLY A 33 18.86 -1.55 10.76
C GLY A 33 20.25 -1.43 11.37
N ILE A 34 20.44 -1.94 12.58
CA ILE A 34 21.72 -1.92 13.31
C ILE A 34 22.81 -2.65 12.50
N THR A 35 22.50 -3.84 11.98
CA THR A 35 23.45 -4.64 11.17
C THR A 35 23.61 -4.16 9.73
N ARG A 36 22.83 -3.14 9.30
CA ARG A 36 22.78 -2.62 7.92
C ARG A 36 22.41 -3.66 6.84
N THR A 37 21.82 -4.79 7.26
CA THR A 37 21.48 -5.93 6.39
C THR A 37 20.15 -5.77 5.65
N ILE A 38 19.43 -4.66 5.85
CA ILE A 38 18.15 -4.30 5.18
C ILE A 38 18.13 -4.66 3.68
N ARG A 39 19.24 -4.37 2.98
CA ARG A 39 19.41 -4.57 1.53
C ARG A 39 19.33 -6.05 1.12
N LEU A 40 19.62 -6.99 2.02
CA LEU A 40 19.45 -8.43 1.78
C LEU A 40 17.96 -8.80 1.71
N VAL A 41 17.12 -8.32 2.63
CA VAL A 41 15.67 -8.63 2.62
C VAL A 41 15.00 -8.07 1.35
N ILE A 42 15.44 -6.89 0.91
CA ILE A 42 14.99 -6.29 -0.36
C ILE A 42 15.49 -7.10 -1.57
N ARG A 43 16.74 -7.56 -1.56
CA ARG A 43 17.33 -8.38 -2.63
C ARG A 43 16.69 -9.78 -2.75
N TYR A 44 16.32 -10.39 -1.62
CA TYR A 44 15.73 -11.73 -1.57
C TYR A 44 14.19 -11.74 -1.64
N THR A 45 13.52 -10.57 -1.55
CA THR A 45 12.08 -10.47 -1.78
C THR A 45 11.81 -9.97 -3.20
N PRO A 46 11.31 -10.80 -4.13
CA PRO A 46 10.98 -10.37 -5.47
C PRO A 46 9.91 -9.28 -5.43
N TYR A 47 10.12 -8.23 -6.23
CA TYR A 47 9.23 -7.07 -6.30
C TYR A 47 7.73 -7.43 -6.47
N PRO A 48 7.33 -8.43 -7.30
CA PRO A 48 5.92 -8.80 -7.45
C PRO A 48 5.31 -9.43 -6.19
N VAL A 49 6.11 -10.07 -5.31
CA VAL A 49 5.63 -10.59 -4.01
C VAL A 49 5.25 -9.42 -3.10
N ILE A 50 6.06 -8.35 -3.06
CA ILE A 50 5.71 -7.13 -2.30
C ILE A 50 4.41 -6.52 -2.85
N LYS A 51 4.22 -6.56 -4.18
CA LYS A 51 3.00 -6.09 -4.83
C LYS A 51 1.79 -6.98 -4.57
N GLY A 52 1.96 -8.29 -4.49
CA GLY A 52 0.91 -9.22 -4.10
C GLY A 52 0.46 -9.00 -2.64
N ILE A 53 1.40 -8.70 -1.74
CA ILE A 53 1.07 -8.30 -0.36
C ILE A 53 0.30 -6.97 -0.36
N GLN A 54 0.72 -5.97 -1.15
CA GLN A 54 0.00 -4.69 -1.27
C GLN A 54 -1.43 -4.87 -1.80
N VAL A 55 -1.61 -5.64 -2.88
CA VAL A 55 -2.92 -5.96 -3.47
C VAL A 55 -3.81 -6.73 -2.51
N GLY A 56 -3.32 -7.85 -1.94
CA GLY A 56 -4.11 -8.67 -1.02
C GLY A 56 -4.50 -7.94 0.27
N THR A 57 -3.58 -7.13 0.83
CA THR A 57 -3.86 -6.26 1.98
C THR A 57 -4.91 -5.21 1.64
N GLY A 58 -4.77 -4.55 0.48
CA GLY A 58 -5.73 -3.55 0.01
C GLY A 58 -7.13 -4.13 -0.19
N ILE A 59 -7.22 -5.35 -0.73
CA ILE A 59 -8.50 -6.08 -0.89
C ILE A 59 -9.10 -6.44 0.47
N LYS A 60 -8.33 -7.00 1.43
CA LYS A 60 -8.83 -7.25 2.81
C LYS A 60 -9.43 -5.99 3.45
N LEU A 61 -8.77 -4.83 3.29
CA LEU A 61 -9.25 -3.54 3.80
C LEU A 61 -10.56 -3.10 3.10
N MET A 62 -10.67 -3.28 1.78
CA MET A 62 -11.91 -3.01 1.04
C MET A 62 -13.06 -3.97 1.40
N THR A 63 -12.78 -5.25 1.66
CA THR A 63 -13.77 -6.20 2.18
C THR A 63 -14.26 -5.77 3.56
N LYS A 64 -13.36 -5.43 4.49
CA LYS A 64 -13.77 -5.00 5.84
C LYS A 64 -14.44 -3.63 5.86
N ALA A 65 -14.12 -2.75 4.91
CA ALA A 65 -14.89 -1.53 4.67
C ALA A 65 -16.33 -1.83 4.23
N ALA A 66 -16.54 -2.77 3.30
CA ALA A 66 -17.88 -3.20 2.90
C ALA A 66 -18.64 -3.87 4.05
N ASP A 67 -17.97 -4.63 4.92
CA ASP A 67 -18.59 -5.20 6.12
C ASP A 67 -19.03 -4.12 7.12
N LEU A 68 -18.23 -3.06 7.33
CA LEU A 68 -18.61 -1.92 8.19
C LEU A 68 -19.83 -1.17 7.67
N VAL A 69 -19.92 -0.94 6.35
CA VAL A 69 -21.08 -0.27 5.72
C VAL A 69 -22.35 -1.14 5.84
N LYS A 70 -22.23 -2.47 5.79
CA LYS A 70 -23.36 -3.41 5.95
C LYS A 70 -23.89 -3.53 7.39
N LEU A 71 -23.22 -2.97 8.40
CA LEU A 71 -23.67 -3.09 9.81
C LEU A 71 -25.05 -2.46 10.03
N HIS A 72 -25.36 -1.36 9.34
CA HIS A 72 -26.64 -0.64 9.45
C HIS A 72 -27.27 -0.49 8.05
N PRO A 73 -27.80 -1.60 7.49
CA PRO A 73 -28.10 -1.72 6.07
C PRO A 73 -29.49 -1.14 5.72
N GLN A 74 -29.63 0.18 5.83
CA GLN A 74 -30.92 0.86 5.82
C GLN A 74 -30.97 2.00 4.79
N TRP A 75 -32.10 2.11 4.09
CA TRP A 75 -32.51 3.24 3.25
C TRP A 75 -33.88 3.70 3.74
N GLY A 76 -33.94 4.84 4.45
CA GLY A 76 -35.17 5.29 5.12
C GLY A 76 -35.87 4.24 6.01
N GLY A 77 -37.18 4.43 6.22
CA GLY A 77 -38.04 3.46 6.91
C GLY A 77 -38.01 3.51 8.44
N ALA A 78 -38.81 2.63 9.08
CA ALA A 78 -39.13 2.72 10.51
C ALA A 78 -37.97 2.42 11.48
N GLN A 79 -36.84 1.89 11.00
CA GLN A 79 -35.64 1.65 11.82
C GLN A 79 -34.48 2.60 11.49
N TRP A 80 -34.70 3.59 10.60
CA TRP A 80 -33.67 4.47 10.05
C TRP A 80 -32.91 5.25 11.12
N ARG A 81 -31.58 5.22 11.01
CA ARG A 81 -30.66 5.96 11.88
C ARG A 81 -30.19 7.22 11.19
N TRP A 82 -30.50 8.38 11.73
CA TRP A 82 -30.13 9.69 11.13
C TRP A 82 -28.62 9.93 11.02
N PHE A 83 -27.80 9.24 11.81
CA PHE A 83 -26.35 9.47 11.93
C PHE A 83 -25.48 8.42 11.22
N ASP A 84 -26.03 7.25 10.85
CA ASP A 84 -25.25 6.12 10.32
C ASP A 84 -26.13 5.13 9.55
N ASN A 85 -26.07 5.20 8.23
CA ASN A 85 -27.00 4.55 7.28
C ASN A 85 -26.35 4.46 5.87
N TYR A 86 -27.06 3.90 4.89
CA TYR A 86 -26.53 3.82 3.52
C TYR A 86 -26.49 5.18 2.80
N GLU A 87 -27.34 6.14 3.18
CA GLU A 87 -27.32 7.50 2.62
C GLU A 87 -26.00 8.22 2.94
N TRP A 88 -25.50 8.13 4.18
CA TRP A 88 -24.19 8.65 4.59
C TRP A 88 -23.02 7.94 3.90
N ALA A 89 -23.13 6.63 3.66
CA ALA A 89 -22.12 5.88 2.90
C ALA A 89 -22.07 6.34 1.44
N LEU A 90 -23.23 6.46 0.77
CA LEU A 90 -23.32 6.94 -0.61
C LEU A 90 -22.84 8.39 -0.74
N LEU A 91 -23.29 9.28 0.14
CA LEU A 91 -22.86 10.68 0.17
C LEU A 91 -21.34 10.80 0.35
N SER A 92 -20.76 10.02 1.28
CA SER A 92 -19.31 10.00 1.51
C SER A 92 -18.54 9.50 0.29
N PHE A 93 -19.03 8.43 -0.36
CA PHE A 93 -18.43 7.86 -1.56
C PHE A 93 -18.47 8.85 -2.74
N VAL A 94 -19.64 9.44 -3.01
CA VAL A 94 -19.83 10.45 -4.06
C VAL A 94 -18.95 11.68 -3.80
N LEU A 95 -18.89 12.17 -2.56
CA LEU A 95 -18.05 13.31 -2.18
C LEU A 95 -16.56 13.05 -2.45
N VAL A 96 -16.06 11.84 -2.12
CA VAL A 96 -14.68 11.46 -2.40
C VAL A 96 -14.40 11.46 -3.90
N PHE A 97 -15.24 10.83 -4.72
CA PHE A 97 -14.98 10.70 -6.15
C PHE A 97 -15.22 12.00 -6.94
N ALA A 98 -16.21 12.82 -6.56
CA ALA A 98 -16.44 14.14 -7.14
C ALA A 98 -15.25 15.08 -6.88
N LEU A 99 -14.70 15.08 -5.67
CA LEU A 99 -13.56 15.93 -5.30
C LEU A 99 -12.19 15.29 -5.58
N TYR A 100 -12.13 14.05 -6.06
CA TYR A 100 -10.87 13.31 -6.33
C TYR A 100 -9.91 14.07 -7.26
N ARG A 101 -10.44 14.78 -8.26
CA ARG A 101 -9.66 15.60 -9.21
C ARG A 101 -9.31 17.00 -8.69
N HIS A 102 -9.81 17.42 -7.53
CA HIS A 102 -9.61 18.76 -7.00
C HIS A 102 -8.65 18.73 -5.79
N PRO A 103 -7.32 18.79 -6.00
CA PRO A 103 -6.33 18.44 -4.98
C PRO A 103 -6.32 19.35 -3.73
N ARG A 104 -6.99 20.52 -3.81
CA ARG A 104 -7.13 21.49 -2.71
C ARG A 104 -8.09 21.02 -1.60
N PHE A 105 -9.04 20.10 -1.88
CA PHE A 105 -10.03 19.66 -0.89
C PHE A 105 -9.58 18.40 -0.14
N PRO A 106 -9.43 18.44 1.19
CA PRO A 106 -8.98 17.29 1.96
C PRO A 106 -10.16 16.39 2.34
N THR A 107 -10.73 15.69 1.36
CA THR A 107 -11.95 14.86 1.50
C THR A 107 -11.94 13.95 2.73
N ALA A 108 -10.84 13.23 2.98
CA ALA A 108 -10.70 12.35 4.13
C ALA A 108 -10.73 13.08 5.49
N LEU A 109 -10.23 14.32 5.56
CA LEU A 109 -10.29 15.15 6.76
C LEU A 109 -11.71 15.72 6.95
N LEU A 110 -12.37 16.16 5.87
CA LEU A 110 -13.75 16.64 5.92
C LEU A 110 -14.71 15.53 6.38
N LEU A 111 -14.58 14.31 5.85
CA LEU A 111 -15.33 13.14 6.30
C LEU A 111 -15.02 12.73 7.73
N PHE A 112 -13.74 12.77 8.16
CA PHE A 112 -13.37 12.49 9.54
C PHE A 112 -13.99 13.51 10.52
N LEU A 113 -13.91 14.81 10.21
CA LEU A 113 -14.50 15.87 11.05
C LEU A 113 -16.03 15.81 11.04
N GLY A 114 -16.66 15.50 9.90
CA GLY A 114 -18.11 15.28 9.80
C GLY A 114 -18.57 14.07 10.62
N GLY A 115 -17.91 12.93 10.50
CA GLY A 115 -18.20 11.74 11.31
C GLY A 115 -17.95 11.94 12.80
N LEU A 116 -16.92 12.72 13.17
CA LEU A 116 -16.66 13.11 14.55
C LEU A 116 -17.75 14.04 15.11
N LEU A 117 -18.24 14.99 14.30
CA LEU A 117 -19.37 15.85 14.65
C LEU A 117 -20.66 15.05 14.82
N LEU A 118 -20.96 14.11 13.91
CA LEU A 118 -22.11 13.20 14.04
C LEU A 118 -22.00 12.32 15.30
N ALA A 119 -20.80 11.82 15.62
CA ALA A 119 -20.56 11.06 16.84
C ALA A 119 -20.81 11.89 18.10
N LEU A 120 -20.28 13.13 18.15
CA LEU A 120 -20.51 14.06 19.27
C LEU A 120 -21.99 14.44 19.39
N LEU A 121 -22.66 14.77 18.28
CA LEU A 121 -24.11 15.05 18.27
C LEU A 121 -24.90 13.85 18.78
N ARG A 122 -24.55 12.61 18.40
CA ARG A 122 -25.18 11.40 18.94
C ARG A 122 -24.94 11.21 20.45
N VAL A 123 -23.74 11.52 20.95
CA VAL A 123 -23.40 11.46 22.39
C VAL A 123 -24.23 12.46 23.21
N TYR A 124 -24.53 13.65 22.67
CA TYR A 124 -25.26 14.70 23.40
C TYR A 124 -26.78 14.75 23.14
N ALA A 125 -27.25 14.31 21.97
CA ALA A 125 -28.68 14.38 21.59
C ALA A 125 -29.48 13.13 21.97
N VAL A 126 -28.83 12.01 22.28
CA VAL A 126 -29.48 10.83 22.86
C VAL A 126 -29.28 10.88 24.38
N PRO A 127 -30.35 11.05 25.20
CA PRO A 127 -30.21 10.98 26.64
C PRO A 127 -29.57 9.65 27.08
N PRO A 128 -28.72 9.63 28.11
CA PRO A 128 -28.10 8.41 28.59
C PRO A 128 -29.17 7.46 29.16
N ALA A 129 -29.66 6.54 28.34
CA ALA A 129 -30.62 5.54 28.75
C ALA A 129 -30.10 4.75 29.95
N ASP A 130 -30.97 4.47 30.92
CA ASP A 130 -30.62 3.68 32.11
C ASP A 130 -30.58 2.18 31.75
N GLY A 131 -29.47 1.79 31.13
CA GLY A 131 -29.19 0.45 30.64
C GLY A 131 -27.73 0.27 30.23
N PRO A 132 -27.34 -0.91 29.71
CA PRO A 132 -25.95 -1.23 29.38
C PRO A 132 -25.39 -0.39 28.23
N ASP A 133 -26.23 0.16 27.35
CA ASP A 133 -25.86 0.99 26.20
C ASP A 133 -25.55 2.47 26.56
N ARG A 134 -25.23 2.78 27.83
CA ARG A 134 -24.81 4.12 28.24
C ARG A 134 -23.57 4.57 27.47
N ILE A 135 -23.78 5.48 26.52
CA ILE A 135 -22.69 6.16 25.79
C ILE A 135 -21.95 7.07 26.78
N ALA A 136 -20.74 6.66 27.17
CA ALA A 136 -19.89 7.47 28.04
C ALA A 136 -19.43 8.75 27.31
N VAL A 137 -19.87 9.90 27.81
CA VAL A 137 -19.42 11.22 27.35
C VAL A 137 -17.92 11.36 27.61
N PRO A 138 -17.12 11.95 26.70
CA PRO A 138 -15.71 12.24 26.95
C PRO A 138 -15.51 13.07 28.22
N SER A 139 -14.84 12.50 29.23
CA SER A 139 -14.57 13.15 30.51
C SER A 139 -13.10 13.54 30.61
N ALA A 140 -12.82 14.66 31.27
CA ALA A 140 -11.45 15.07 31.57
C ALA A 140 -10.95 14.35 32.83
N GLY A 141 -9.75 13.78 32.75
CA GLY A 141 -9.04 13.13 33.84
C GLY A 141 -7.53 13.21 33.66
N PHE A 142 -6.79 12.32 34.33
CA PHE A 142 -5.35 12.17 34.13
C PHE A 142 -5.02 10.70 33.86
N HIS A 143 -4.72 10.40 32.59
CA HIS A 143 -4.41 9.08 32.09
C HIS A 143 -2.94 9.02 31.67
N TYR A 144 -2.27 7.91 32.00
CA TYR A 144 -0.89 7.65 31.60
C TYR A 144 -0.77 6.22 31.06
N PRO A 145 0.12 5.96 30.08
CA PRO A 145 0.35 4.61 29.58
C PRO A 145 0.90 3.72 30.70
N ARG A 146 0.37 2.50 30.80
CA ARG A 146 0.90 1.45 31.68
C ARG A 146 1.59 0.39 30.83
N PRO A 147 2.60 -0.32 31.34
CA PRO A 147 3.15 -1.48 30.66
C PRO A 147 2.04 -2.51 30.40
N ASP A 148 1.93 -2.97 29.17
CA ASP A 148 1.02 -4.01 28.69
C ASP A 148 1.85 -4.95 27.82
N VAL A 149 2.52 -5.89 28.49
CA VAL A 149 3.56 -6.74 27.88
C VAL A 149 2.90 -8.05 27.40
N PRO A 150 2.81 -8.29 26.07
CA PRO A 150 2.25 -9.53 25.54
C PRO A 150 3.13 -10.73 25.89
N ALA A 151 2.53 -11.91 26.02
CA ALA A 151 3.28 -13.13 26.28
C ALA A 151 4.09 -13.55 25.05
N TRP A 152 5.13 -14.38 25.26
CA TRP A 152 5.96 -14.88 24.16
C TRP A 152 5.15 -15.67 23.11
N SER A 153 4.10 -16.39 23.54
CA SER A 153 3.09 -16.99 22.67
C SER A 153 2.52 -15.97 21.68
N ASP A 154 2.06 -14.84 22.18
CA ASP A 154 1.31 -13.84 21.43
C ASP A 154 2.24 -13.06 20.48
N ILE A 155 3.49 -12.85 20.90
CA ILE A 155 4.58 -12.37 20.05
C ILE A 155 4.79 -13.32 18.87
N THR A 156 4.93 -14.63 19.11
CA THR A 156 5.15 -15.60 18.01
C THR A 156 3.92 -15.75 17.10
N THR A 157 2.72 -15.93 17.64
CA THR A 157 1.48 -16.11 16.86
C THR A 157 1.13 -14.85 16.07
N GLY A 158 1.27 -13.67 16.67
CA GLY A 158 1.08 -12.38 16.01
C GLY A 158 2.10 -12.13 14.90
N PHE A 159 3.38 -12.37 15.18
CA PHE A 159 4.46 -12.21 14.19
C PHE A 159 4.29 -13.16 13.00
N VAL A 160 3.93 -14.43 13.23
CA VAL A 160 3.69 -15.38 12.14
C VAL A 160 2.40 -15.04 11.37
N THR A 161 1.31 -14.70 12.05
CA THR A 161 0.02 -14.48 11.37
C THR A 161 -0.05 -13.17 10.58
N ALA A 162 0.56 -12.10 11.11
CA ALA A 162 0.42 -10.72 10.59
C ALA A 162 1.76 -9.96 10.43
N GLY A 163 2.82 -10.38 11.12
CA GLY A 163 4.11 -9.70 11.10
C GLY A 163 4.99 -10.04 9.87
N LEU A 164 5.05 -11.30 9.46
CA LEU A 164 6.04 -11.77 8.48
C LEU A 164 5.92 -11.06 7.13
N GLY A 165 4.72 -11.00 6.55
CA GLY A 165 4.45 -10.25 5.30
C GLY A 165 4.56 -8.73 5.46
N GLN A 166 4.42 -8.21 6.68
CA GLN A 166 4.64 -6.79 6.98
C GLN A 166 6.12 -6.41 6.96
N LEU A 167 7.08 -7.34 7.07
CA LEU A 167 8.52 -7.03 6.99
C LEU A 167 8.94 -6.35 5.67
N PRO A 168 8.84 -7.00 4.48
CA PRO A 168 9.24 -6.38 3.22
C PRO A 168 8.39 -5.13 2.91
N LEU A 169 7.12 -5.12 3.30
CA LEU A 169 6.23 -3.98 3.15
C LEU A 169 6.69 -2.77 3.98
N THR A 170 7.21 -2.98 5.20
CA THR A 170 7.79 -1.92 6.05
C THR A 170 9.10 -1.41 5.47
N LEU A 171 10.01 -2.31 5.07
CA LEU A 171 11.30 -1.90 4.53
C LEU A 171 11.15 -1.10 3.24
N LEU A 172 10.19 -1.46 2.37
CA LEU A 172 9.87 -0.67 1.17
C LEU A 172 9.13 0.63 1.50
N ASN A 173 7.98 0.59 2.19
CA ASN A 173 7.11 1.77 2.33
C ASN A 173 7.55 2.74 3.44
N SER A 174 8.26 2.24 4.45
CA SER A 174 8.67 2.99 5.65
C SER A 174 10.16 3.24 5.72
N GLY A 175 10.98 2.40 5.07
CA GLY A 175 12.41 2.65 4.85
C GLY A 175 12.65 3.38 3.53
N ILE A 176 12.74 2.64 2.42
CA ILE A 176 13.16 3.16 1.10
C ILE A 176 12.29 4.34 0.65
N ALA A 177 10.97 4.16 0.58
CA ALA A 177 10.06 5.16 0.02
C ALA A 177 9.94 6.43 0.87
N VAL A 178 10.19 6.34 2.19
CA VAL A 178 10.31 7.51 3.07
C VAL A 178 11.60 8.27 2.77
N CYS A 179 12.74 7.58 2.66
CA CYS A 179 14.02 8.22 2.40
C CYS A 179 14.09 8.85 1.00
N ALA A 180 13.56 8.16 -0.02
CA ALA A 180 13.48 8.68 -1.38
C ALA A 180 12.60 9.95 -1.47
N LEU A 181 11.39 9.91 -0.87
CA LEU A 181 10.52 11.08 -0.83
C LEU A 181 11.10 12.21 0.04
N ALA A 182 11.81 11.90 1.12
CA ALA A 182 12.48 12.91 1.94
C ALA A 182 13.58 13.63 1.15
N ALA A 183 14.38 12.91 0.36
CA ALA A 183 15.39 13.51 -0.52
C ALA A 183 14.78 14.33 -1.67
N GLU A 184 13.61 13.94 -2.19
CA GLU A 184 12.87 14.70 -3.20
C GLU A 184 12.26 16.00 -2.63
N LEU A 185 11.66 15.94 -1.44
CA LEU A 185 10.97 17.08 -0.82
C LEU A 185 11.90 18.02 -0.03
N PHE A 186 13.06 17.53 0.43
CA PHE A 186 14.02 18.27 1.24
C PHE A 186 15.48 17.94 0.83
N PRO A 187 15.95 18.33 -0.38
CA PRO A 187 17.25 17.91 -0.92
C PRO A 187 18.46 18.25 -0.03
N GLU A 188 18.37 19.31 0.78
CA GLU A 188 19.42 19.73 1.72
C GLU A 188 19.51 18.85 2.99
N ARG A 189 18.55 17.95 3.24
CA ARG A 189 18.49 17.10 4.44
C ARG A 189 18.64 15.62 4.09
N SER A 190 19.85 15.09 4.26
CA SER A 190 20.13 13.67 4.05
C SER A 190 19.50 12.78 5.13
N VAL A 191 18.81 11.70 4.73
CA VAL A 191 18.20 10.70 5.62
C VAL A 191 18.60 9.29 5.17
N THR A 192 19.07 8.45 6.09
CA THR A 192 19.50 7.07 5.77
C THR A 192 18.40 6.05 6.07
N ILE A 193 18.31 5.00 5.24
CA ILE A 193 17.34 3.92 5.42
C ILE A 193 17.56 3.24 6.78
N GLU A 194 18.83 3.10 7.16
CA GLU A 194 19.32 2.53 8.41
C GLU A 194 18.85 3.33 9.64
N SER A 195 18.93 4.67 9.62
CA SER A 195 18.41 5.51 10.72
C SER A 195 16.89 5.45 10.84
N VAL A 196 16.18 5.40 9.71
CA VAL A 196 14.72 5.34 9.67
C VAL A 196 14.21 3.97 10.12
N THR A 197 14.86 2.86 9.76
CA THR A 197 14.48 1.53 10.27
C THR A 197 14.82 1.32 11.73
N ILE A 198 15.94 1.85 12.24
CA ILE A 198 16.23 1.86 13.68
C ILE A 198 15.14 2.62 14.44
N SER A 199 14.69 3.78 13.93
CA SER A 199 13.57 4.53 14.50
C SER A 199 12.26 3.73 14.51
N VAL A 200 11.88 3.10 13.38
CA VAL A 200 10.69 2.23 13.31
C VAL A 200 10.80 1.04 14.24
N GLY A 201 11.98 0.43 14.35
CA GLY A 201 12.23 -0.70 15.23
C GLY A 201 12.04 -0.34 16.70
N LEU A 202 12.76 0.67 17.18
CA LEU A 202 12.69 1.16 18.56
C LEU A 202 11.26 1.57 18.96
N MET A 203 10.56 2.33 18.12
CA MET A 203 9.24 2.85 18.49
C MET A 203 8.16 1.76 18.58
N ASN A 204 8.29 0.64 17.84
CA ASN A 204 7.39 -0.51 18.01
C ASN A 204 7.82 -1.41 19.18
N VAL A 205 9.13 -1.69 19.34
CA VAL A 205 9.63 -2.48 20.48
C VAL A 205 9.26 -1.81 21.81
N VAL A 206 9.45 -0.49 21.93
CA VAL A 206 9.04 0.26 23.13
C VAL A 206 7.52 0.44 23.15
N GLY A 207 6.92 0.99 22.09
CA GLY A 207 5.51 1.40 22.10
C GLY A 207 4.52 0.25 22.31
N CYS A 208 4.78 -0.93 21.73
CA CYS A 208 3.91 -2.09 21.91
C CYS A 208 3.96 -2.66 23.34
N LEU A 209 5.05 -2.46 24.09
CA LEU A 209 5.14 -2.81 25.52
C LEU A 209 4.32 -1.86 26.42
N PHE A 210 3.79 -0.77 25.86
CA PHE A 210 2.86 0.17 26.52
C PHE A 210 1.49 0.19 25.80
N GLY A 211 1.09 -0.92 25.17
CA GLY A 211 -0.24 -1.08 24.55
C GLY A 211 -0.45 -0.34 23.21
N SER A 212 0.60 0.21 22.59
CA SER A 212 0.45 0.91 21.30
C SER A 212 0.33 -0.06 20.11
N ILE A 213 -0.75 0.06 19.35
CA ILE A 213 -0.95 -0.65 18.07
C ILE A 213 0.21 -0.32 17.10
N PRO A 214 0.83 -1.30 16.40
CA PRO A 214 2.06 -1.10 15.64
C PRO A 214 1.97 -0.06 14.52
N TYR A 215 2.95 0.85 14.54
CA TYR A 215 3.00 2.07 13.74
C TYR A 215 4.32 2.17 12.96
N CYS A 216 4.38 3.03 11.95
CA CYS A 216 5.51 3.08 11.04
C CYS A 216 5.63 4.47 10.42
N HIS A 217 6.85 4.89 10.10
CA HIS A 217 7.05 6.00 9.16
C HIS A 217 6.40 5.65 7.82
N GLY A 218 5.93 6.64 7.07
CA GLY A 218 5.20 6.37 5.83
C GLY A 218 5.25 7.53 4.87
N SER A 219 5.63 7.26 3.62
CA SER A 219 5.76 8.25 2.56
C SER A 219 4.45 9.04 2.34
N GLY A 220 3.29 8.37 2.36
CA GLY A 220 1.99 9.04 2.29
C GLY A 220 1.70 10.02 3.45
N GLY A 221 2.25 9.76 4.65
CA GLY A 221 2.14 10.66 5.79
C GLY A 221 3.04 11.91 5.62
N LEU A 222 4.27 11.71 5.15
CA LEU A 222 5.20 12.80 4.81
C LEU A 222 4.66 13.66 3.65
N ALA A 223 4.18 13.02 2.57
CA ALA A 223 3.54 13.68 1.44
C ALA A 223 2.28 14.46 1.87
N GLY A 224 1.46 13.90 2.77
CA GLY A 224 0.30 14.57 3.34
C GLY A 224 0.68 15.84 4.10
N GLN A 225 1.64 15.76 5.02
CA GLN A 225 2.18 16.92 5.75
C GLN A 225 2.72 17.99 4.79
N TYR A 226 3.54 17.60 3.82
CA TYR A 226 4.11 18.52 2.84
C TYR A 226 3.04 19.18 1.95
N ARG A 227 2.00 18.44 1.55
CA ARG A 227 0.85 18.94 0.79
C ARG A 227 0.04 19.99 1.56
N PHE A 228 -0.07 19.85 2.88
CA PHE A 228 -0.68 20.87 3.75
C PHE A 228 0.26 22.03 4.13
N GLY A 229 1.41 22.15 3.45
CA GLY A 229 2.34 23.28 3.62
C GLY A 229 3.38 23.10 4.72
N ALA A 230 3.44 21.95 5.42
CA ALA A 230 4.49 21.71 6.40
C ALA A 230 5.88 21.65 5.71
N ARG A 231 6.84 22.44 6.22
CA ARG A 231 8.23 22.46 5.76
C ARG A 231 9.24 22.19 6.88
N THR A 232 8.77 22.02 8.11
CA THR A 232 9.59 21.71 9.29
C THR A 232 8.93 20.63 10.14
N GLU A 233 9.75 19.96 10.94
CA GLU A 233 9.36 18.97 11.94
C GLU A 233 8.34 19.49 12.98
N VAL A 234 8.22 20.81 13.15
CA VAL A 234 7.27 21.45 14.09
C VAL A 234 5.82 21.00 13.86
N SER A 235 5.40 20.79 12.60
CA SER A 235 4.04 20.28 12.31
C SER A 235 3.79 18.89 12.91
N ILE A 236 4.82 18.03 12.89
CA ILE A 236 4.77 16.67 13.44
C ILE A 236 4.83 16.72 14.97
N LEU A 237 5.64 17.62 15.54
CA LEU A 237 5.71 17.84 17.00
C LEU A 237 4.38 18.35 17.56
N VAL A 238 3.74 19.35 16.92
CA VAL A 238 2.42 19.87 17.33
C VAL A 238 1.34 18.81 17.19
N LEU A 239 1.32 18.03 16.10
CA LEU A 239 0.38 16.92 15.93
C LEU A 239 0.60 15.80 16.96
N GLY A 240 1.84 15.55 17.35
CA GLY A 240 2.19 14.60 18.42
C GLY A 240 1.75 15.08 19.79
N LEU A 241 2.06 16.34 20.14
CA LEU A 241 1.66 16.99 21.39
C LEU A 241 0.15 17.04 21.55
N PHE A 242 -0.59 17.42 20.50
CA PHE A 242 -2.06 17.44 20.51
C PHE A 242 -2.64 16.05 20.81
N LYS A 243 -2.12 15.00 20.17
CA LYS A 243 -2.53 13.61 20.43
C LYS A 243 -2.17 13.14 21.85
N LEU A 244 -1.01 13.57 22.37
CA LEU A 244 -0.58 13.26 23.73
C LEU A 244 -1.50 13.94 24.76
N VAL A 245 -1.84 15.22 24.57
CA VAL A 245 -2.80 15.94 25.42
C VAL A 245 -4.18 15.27 25.36
N LEU A 246 -4.69 14.91 24.18
CA LEU A 246 -5.95 14.15 24.08
C LEU A 246 -5.89 12.80 24.80
N GLY A 247 -4.79 12.06 24.66
CA GLY A 247 -4.59 10.76 25.31
C GLY A 247 -4.49 10.86 26.83
N VAL A 248 -3.81 11.89 27.36
CA VAL A 248 -3.65 12.12 28.80
C VAL A 248 -4.93 12.67 29.43
N VAL A 249 -5.65 13.56 28.75
CA VAL A 249 -6.85 14.21 29.30
C VAL A 249 -8.09 13.31 29.19
N PHE A 250 -8.30 12.62 28.07
CA PHE A 250 -9.54 11.85 27.82
C PHE A 250 -9.36 10.33 27.82
N GLY A 251 -8.14 9.83 27.60
CA GLY A 251 -7.79 8.40 27.69
C GLY A 251 -8.84 7.45 27.12
N ALA A 252 -9.42 6.61 27.98
CA ALA A 252 -10.41 5.61 27.60
C ALA A 252 -11.79 6.20 27.22
N SER A 253 -12.18 7.40 27.69
CA SER A 253 -13.46 7.98 27.30
C SER A 253 -13.47 8.42 25.82
N LEU A 254 -12.30 8.75 25.26
CA LEU A 254 -12.17 8.99 23.81
C LEU A 254 -12.46 7.72 22.99
N VAL A 255 -12.17 6.53 23.53
CA VAL A 255 -12.51 5.25 22.88
C VAL A 255 -14.02 5.03 22.84
N ALA A 256 -14.79 5.53 23.82
CA ALA A 256 -16.25 5.49 23.78
C ALA A 256 -16.80 6.34 22.62
N LEU A 257 -16.26 7.56 22.41
CA LEU A 257 -16.60 8.39 21.24
C LEU A 257 -16.25 7.71 19.92
N LEU A 258 -15.08 7.07 19.83
CA LEU A 258 -14.66 6.34 18.62
C LEU A 258 -15.53 5.12 18.32
N LYS A 259 -16.09 4.44 19.32
CA LYS A 259 -17.10 3.36 19.13
C LYS A 259 -18.44 3.87 18.60
N VAL A 260 -18.70 5.18 18.68
CA VAL A 260 -19.96 5.83 18.27
C VAL A 260 -19.84 6.49 16.88
N PHE A 261 -18.62 6.56 16.33
CA PHE A 261 -18.32 7.08 14.99
C PHE A 261 -19.08 6.30 13.89
N PRO A 262 -19.73 6.96 12.90
CA PRO A 262 -20.52 6.29 11.87
C PRO A 262 -19.74 5.23 11.07
N SER A 263 -20.23 3.99 11.06
CA SER A 263 -19.61 2.86 10.35
C SER A 263 -19.69 3.02 8.83
N SER A 264 -20.72 3.71 8.34
CA SER A 264 -20.87 4.17 6.95
C SER A 264 -19.69 5.02 6.49
N ILE A 265 -19.37 6.10 7.22
CA ILE A 265 -18.28 7.03 6.91
C ILE A 265 -16.92 6.35 7.11
N LEU A 266 -16.75 5.61 8.22
CA LEU A 266 -15.52 4.87 8.51
C LEU A 266 -15.23 3.81 7.43
N GLY A 267 -16.28 3.14 6.96
CA GLY A 267 -16.21 2.20 5.85
C GLY A 267 -15.69 2.85 4.58
N VAL A 268 -16.25 3.99 4.15
CA VAL A 268 -15.74 4.70 2.95
C VAL A 268 -14.28 5.14 3.12
N LEU A 269 -13.89 5.65 4.28
CA LEU A 269 -12.49 6.02 4.57
C LEU A 269 -11.55 4.80 4.51
N LEU A 270 -11.97 3.67 5.07
CA LEU A 270 -11.22 2.41 5.05
C LEU A 270 -11.13 1.82 3.62
N PHE A 271 -12.21 1.89 2.85
CA PHE A 271 -12.28 1.44 1.46
C PHE A 271 -11.25 2.17 0.61
N MET A 272 -11.20 3.51 0.71
CA MET A 272 -10.25 4.33 -0.05
C MET A 272 -8.80 4.07 0.35
N SER A 273 -8.51 3.83 1.63
CA SER A 273 -7.18 3.44 2.12
C SER A 273 -6.75 2.05 1.61
N GLY A 274 -7.71 1.13 1.44
CA GLY A 274 -7.52 -0.17 0.83
C GLY A 274 -7.30 -0.09 -0.68
N ALA A 275 -8.11 0.72 -1.38
CA ALA A 275 -8.02 0.95 -2.82
C ALA A 275 -6.69 1.64 -3.21
N GLU A 276 -6.25 2.64 -2.44
CA GLU A 276 -4.92 3.27 -2.58
C GLU A 276 -3.81 2.22 -2.49
N LEU A 277 -3.87 1.34 -1.49
CA LEU A 277 -2.86 0.30 -1.30
C LEU A 277 -2.90 -0.76 -2.42
N ALA A 278 -4.09 -1.16 -2.88
CA ALA A 278 -4.24 -2.09 -3.99
C ALA A 278 -3.75 -1.50 -5.33
N MET A 279 -4.01 -0.20 -5.58
CA MET A 279 -3.52 0.50 -6.76
C MET A 279 -1.98 0.55 -6.85
N ALA A 280 -1.26 0.40 -5.73
CA ALA A 280 0.19 0.26 -5.76
C ALA A 280 0.66 -0.98 -6.56
N GLY A 281 -0.20 -2.00 -6.74
CA GLY A 281 0.01 -3.15 -7.61
C GLY A 281 -0.02 -2.86 -9.11
N ARG A 282 -0.48 -1.67 -9.56
CA ARG A 282 -0.46 -1.28 -10.98
C ARG A 282 0.93 -1.33 -11.61
N ARG A 283 1.99 -1.13 -10.80
CA ARG A 283 3.38 -1.39 -11.18
C ARG A 283 3.85 -2.69 -10.53
N TYR A 284 3.45 -3.84 -11.09
CA TYR A 284 3.73 -5.18 -10.56
C TYR A 284 5.12 -5.74 -10.91
N SER A 285 5.70 -5.31 -12.03
CA SER A 285 6.98 -5.77 -12.58
C SER A 285 7.96 -4.61 -12.75
N THR A 286 9.26 -4.92 -12.81
CA THR A 286 10.31 -4.01 -13.30
C THR A 286 10.29 -3.83 -14.82
N HIS A 287 9.70 -4.77 -15.56
CA HIS A 287 9.75 -4.84 -17.03
C HIS A 287 8.53 -4.19 -17.70
N LEU A 288 7.98 -3.12 -17.10
CA LEU A 288 6.77 -2.43 -17.58
C LEU A 288 7.01 -1.30 -18.59
N THR A 289 8.27 -1.03 -18.94
CA THR A 289 8.66 0.06 -19.84
C THR A 289 8.99 -0.52 -21.22
N PRO A 290 8.53 0.06 -22.34
CA PRO A 290 8.90 -0.40 -23.69
C PRO A 290 10.41 -0.20 -23.97
N PRO A 291 10.98 -0.88 -25.00
CA PRO A 291 10.31 -1.76 -25.97
C PRO A 291 9.89 -3.11 -25.37
N LEU A 292 8.76 -3.64 -25.87
CA LEU A 292 8.27 -4.96 -25.48
C LEU A 292 8.84 -6.03 -26.41
N THR A 293 9.71 -6.89 -25.87
CA THR A 293 10.13 -8.14 -26.52
C THR A 293 9.29 -9.31 -25.99
N PRO A 294 9.15 -10.42 -26.74
CA PRO A 294 8.45 -11.61 -26.25
C PRO A 294 8.99 -12.15 -24.92
N GLU A 295 10.29 -12.01 -24.67
CA GLU A 295 10.92 -12.36 -23.40
C GLU A 295 10.41 -11.47 -22.25
N THR A 296 10.39 -10.14 -22.45
CA THR A 296 9.86 -9.21 -21.43
C THR A 296 8.37 -9.41 -21.15
N GLU A 297 7.58 -9.84 -22.15
CA GLU A 297 6.17 -10.14 -21.96
C GLU A 297 5.95 -11.46 -21.18
N ALA A 298 6.79 -12.48 -21.42
CA ALA A 298 6.80 -13.68 -20.61
C ALA A 298 7.18 -13.38 -19.14
N ASP A 299 8.16 -12.51 -18.90
CA ASP A 299 8.55 -12.11 -17.54
C ASP A 299 7.51 -11.24 -16.85
N ARG A 300 6.87 -10.29 -17.56
CA ARG A 300 5.69 -9.57 -17.04
C ARG A 300 4.57 -10.54 -16.65
N THR A 301 4.34 -11.59 -17.43
CA THR A 301 3.31 -12.60 -17.15
C THR A 301 3.66 -13.45 -15.91
N ARG A 302 4.93 -13.84 -15.75
CA ARG A 302 5.45 -14.51 -14.54
C ARG A 302 5.29 -13.62 -13.30
N ASP A 303 5.68 -12.36 -13.39
CA ASP A 303 5.56 -11.38 -12.30
C ASP A 303 4.10 -11.14 -11.90
N PHE A 304 3.20 -10.98 -12.87
CA PHE A 304 1.77 -10.84 -12.61
C PHE A 304 1.19 -12.09 -11.93
N CYS A 305 1.59 -13.29 -12.37
CA CYS A 305 1.21 -14.55 -11.73
C CYS A 305 1.70 -14.62 -10.27
N VAL A 306 2.97 -14.30 -9.99
CA VAL A 306 3.52 -14.21 -8.63
C VAL A 306 2.72 -13.24 -7.77
N MET A 307 2.41 -12.05 -8.29
CA MET A 307 1.60 -11.05 -7.58
C MET A 307 0.20 -11.58 -7.23
N VAL A 308 -0.49 -12.18 -8.20
CA VAL A 308 -1.86 -12.71 -8.03
C VAL A 308 -1.89 -13.89 -7.06
N VAL A 309 -0.96 -14.85 -7.16
CA VAL A 309 -0.90 -15.99 -6.24
C VAL A 309 -0.56 -15.53 -4.82
N THR A 310 0.40 -14.61 -4.65
CA THR A 310 0.71 -14.01 -3.35
C THR A 310 -0.52 -13.36 -2.72
N ALA A 311 -1.26 -12.56 -3.50
CA ALA A 311 -2.48 -11.90 -3.04
C ALA A 311 -3.60 -12.91 -2.71
N GLY A 312 -3.84 -13.89 -3.58
CA GLY A 312 -4.88 -14.91 -3.42
C GLY A 312 -4.65 -15.79 -2.18
N LEU A 313 -3.41 -16.24 -1.95
CA LEU A 313 -3.04 -16.99 -0.75
C LEU A 313 -3.18 -16.14 0.52
N LEU A 314 -2.74 -14.87 0.48
CA LEU A 314 -2.86 -13.94 1.60
C LEU A 314 -4.32 -13.70 2.01
N ILE A 315 -5.22 -13.55 1.03
CA ILE A 315 -6.67 -13.38 1.22
C ILE A 315 -7.30 -14.69 1.72
N GLY A 316 -7.15 -15.78 0.96
CA GLY A 316 -7.87 -17.04 1.17
C GLY A 316 -7.54 -17.71 2.51
N PHE A 317 -6.27 -17.72 2.92
CA PHE A 317 -5.86 -18.25 4.22
C PHE A 317 -5.96 -17.23 5.36
N SER A 318 -6.29 -15.96 5.05
CA SER A 318 -6.26 -14.84 6.00
C SER A 318 -5.02 -14.86 6.90
N ASN A 319 -3.85 -14.98 6.26
CA ASN A 319 -2.55 -15.06 6.91
C ASN A 319 -1.48 -14.48 5.98
N ASP A 320 -0.73 -13.51 6.47
CA ASP A 320 0.21 -12.76 5.62
C ASP A 320 1.54 -13.51 5.41
N ALA A 321 1.91 -14.45 6.29
CA ALA A 321 3.03 -15.35 6.07
C ALA A 321 2.74 -16.38 4.97
N VAL A 322 1.52 -16.95 4.93
CA VAL A 322 1.12 -17.92 3.89
C VAL A 322 1.16 -17.26 2.51
N GLY A 323 0.66 -16.02 2.39
CA GLY A 323 0.80 -15.22 1.18
C GLY A 323 2.26 -14.98 0.78
N PHE A 324 3.07 -14.46 1.71
CA PHE A 324 4.48 -14.15 1.47
C PHE A 324 5.31 -15.37 1.06
N VAL A 325 5.23 -16.47 1.81
CA VAL A 325 5.99 -17.70 1.54
C VAL A 325 5.54 -18.35 0.23
N GLY A 326 4.23 -18.42 -0.03
CA GLY A 326 3.73 -18.92 -1.32
C GLY A 326 4.21 -18.09 -2.52
N GLY A 327 4.22 -16.76 -2.37
CA GLY A 327 4.79 -15.84 -3.37
C GLY A 327 6.28 -16.08 -3.63
N LEU A 328 7.08 -16.25 -2.56
CA LEU A 328 8.50 -16.59 -2.68
C LEU A 328 8.72 -17.92 -3.40
N VAL A 329 7.95 -18.96 -3.04
CA VAL A 329 8.06 -20.29 -3.68
C VAL A 329 7.75 -20.23 -5.17
N VAL A 330 6.64 -19.59 -5.57
CA VAL A 330 6.28 -19.46 -7.00
C VAL A 330 7.33 -18.65 -7.78
N SER A 331 7.82 -17.54 -7.21
CA SER A 331 8.85 -16.73 -7.87
C SER A 331 10.20 -17.45 -7.98
N TRP A 332 10.55 -18.27 -6.98
CA TRP A 332 11.74 -19.12 -7.01
C TRP A 332 11.62 -20.24 -8.05
N LEU A 333 10.46 -20.88 -8.16
CA LEU A 333 10.20 -21.89 -9.20
C LEU A 333 10.33 -21.28 -10.61
N PHE A 334 9.77 -20.10 -10.86
CA PHE A 334 9.97 -19.39 -12.14
C PHE A 334 11.43 -18.94 -12.38
N HIS A 335 12.23 -18.68 -11.34
CA HIS A 335 13.67 -18.39 -11.47
C HIS A 335 14.54 -19.64 -11.69
N MET A 336 14.10 -20.82 -11.25
CA MET A 336 14.83 -22.07 -11.42
C MET A 336 14.46 -22.80 -12.72
N TYR A 337 13.21 -22.69 -13.17
CA TYR A 337 12.72 -23.38 -14.36
C TYR A 337 13.59 -23.12 -15.62
N PRO A 338 13.97 -21.87 -15.97
CA PRO A 338 14.85 -21.62 -17.12
C PRO A 338 16.25 -22.22 -16.97
N ARG A 339 16.77 -22.33 -15.74
CA ARG A 339 18.10 -22.91 -15.49
C ARG A 339 18.06 -24.42 -15.68
N VAL A 340 17.12 -25.09 -15.02
CA VAL A 340 16.97 -26.55 -15.09
C VAL A 340 16.65 -27.01 -16.51
N PHE A 341 15.70 -26.37 -17.20
CA PHE A 341 15.37 -26.76 -18.58
C PHE A 341 16.50 -26.46 -19.58
N ARG A 342 17.28 -25.38 -19.41
CA ARG A 342 18.44 -25.11 -20.27
C ARG A 342 19.55 -26.14 -20.05
N THR A 343 19.76 -26.61 -18.82
CA THR A 343 20.67 -27.74 -18.56
C THR A 343 20.14 -29.05 -19.16
N LEU A 344 18.85 -29.36 -19.01
CA LEU A 344 18.27 -30.59 -19.59
C LEU A 344 18.30 -30.59 -21.12
N ALA A 345 18.07 -29.45 -21.78
CA ALA A 345 18.17 -29.31 -23.23
C ALA A 345 19.63 -29.41 -23.75
N LEU A 346 20.63 -29.15 -22.91
CA LEU A 346 22.05 -29.40 -23.21
C LEU A 346 22.45 -30.87 -22.99
N VAL A 347 21.75 -31.58 -22.09
CA VAL A 347 21.97 -33.02 -21.81
C VAL A 347 21.25 -33.91 -22.83
N ASN A 348 20.10 -33.48 -23.35
CA ASN A 348 19.34 -34.20 -24.37
C ASN A 348 18.99 -33.25 -25.54
N PRO A 349 19.95 -32.93 -26.42
CA PRO A 349 19.69 -32.11 -27.60
C PRO A 349 18.67 -32.81 -28.52
N ALA A 350 17.76 -32.04 -29.11
CA ALA A 350 16.84 -32.57 -30.10
C ALA A 350 17.64 -33.20 -31.27
N PRO A 351 17.18 -34.34 -31.84
CA PRO A 351 17.85 -34.94 -32.99
C PRO A 351 17.93 -33.91 -34.13
N PRO A 352 19.06 -33.85 -34.86
CA PRO A 352 19.25 -32.86 -35.91
C PRO A 352 18.13 -33.01 -36.95
N ALA A 353 17.51 -31.89 -37.32
CA ALA A 353 16.48 -31.88 -38.36
C ALA A 353 17.08 -32.47 -39.64
N THR A 354 16.51 -33.58 -40.11
CA THR A 354 16.89 -34.21 -41.37
C THR A 354 16.77 -33.19 -42.49
N ALA A 355 17.87 -32.91 -43.18
CA ALA A 355 17.87 -31.97 -44.29
C ALA A 355 16.83 -32.39 -45.34
N PRO A 356 16.06 -31.46 -45.92
CA PRO A 356 15.11 -31.80 -46.97
C PRO A 356 15.85 -32.39 -48.17
N ASP A 357 15.36 -33.52 -48.66
CA ASP A 357 16.06 -34.34 -49.64
C ASP A 357 16.26 -33.57 -50.96
N ALA A 358 17.52 -33.36 -51.36
CA ALA A 358 17.89 -32.52 -52.50
C ALA A 358 17.73 -33.24 -53.86
N SER A 359 16.68 -34.07 -53.97
CA SER A 359 16.45 -35.03 -55.06
C SER A 359 15.01 -35.00 -55.62
N GLY A 360 14.31 -33.87 -55.48
CA GLY A 360 13.00 -33.61 -56.11
C GLY A 360 13.09 -32.68 -57.32
N SER A 361 12.83 -33.17 -58.54
CA SER A 361 12.88 -32.37 -59.77
C SER A 361 11.62 -31.50 -59.95
N PRO A 362 11.74 -30.25 -60.46
CA PRO A 362 10.62 -29.33 -60.56
C PRO A 362 9.66 -29.73 -61.69
N ARG A 363 8.46 -30.21 -61.34
CA ARG A 363 7.35 -30.34 -62.30
C ARG A 363 6.45 -29.12 -62.25
N LEU A 364 6.44 -28.37 -63.35
CA LEU A 364 5.43 -27.35 -63.65
C LEU A 364 4.05 -28.00 -63.78
N ASN A 365 3.03 -27.39 -63.15
CA ASN A 365 1.64 -27.37 -63.62
C ASN A 365 0.85 -26.25 -62.90
N GLY A 366 -0.28 -25.84 -63.49
CA GLY A 366 -0.91 -24.54 -63.24
C GLY A 366 -1.98 -24.43 -62.11
N PRO A 367 -2.59 -23.23 -61.97
CA PRO A 367 -3.56 -22.83 -60.92
C PRO A 367 -5.03 -23.07 -61.39
N PRO A 368 -6.13 -22.54 -60.76
CA PRO A 368 -6.26 -21.56 -59.66
C PRO A 368 -7.42 -21.81 -58.64
N SER A 369 -7.86 -20.72 -57.97
CA SER A 369 -9.10 -20.49 -57.17
C SER A 369 -8.98 -20.65 -55.64
N TYR A 370 -9.68 -19.88 -54.78
CA TYR A 370 -10.84 -18.97 -54.94
C TYR A 370 -10.80 -17.77 -53.94
N GLY A 371 -11.31 -16.57 -54.32
CA GLY A 371 -11.73 -15.43 -53.43
C GLY A 371 -10.64 -14.68 -52.62
N SER A 372 -10.51 -13.34 -52.53
CA SER A 372 -11.39 -12.16 -52.77
C SER A 372 -12.64 -12.12 -51.88
N THR A 373 -12.97 -11.08 -51.10
CA THR A 373 -12.73 -9.60 -51.16
C THR A 373 -12.19 -9.05 -49.81
N ALA A 374 -11.51 -7.89 -49.64
CA ALA A 374 -11.79 -6.47 -49.98
C ALA A 374 -13.05 -5.92 -49.26
N ALA A 375 -13.17 -4.71 -48.71
CA ALA A 375 -12.33 -3.51 -48.47
C ALA A 375 -12.98 -2.72 -47.27
N ASN A 376 -12.76 -1.47 -46.83
CA ASN A 376 -11.88 -0.27 -46.98
C ASN A 376 -12.31 0.68 -45.79
N SER A 377 -11.74 1.84 -45.41
CA SER A 377 -10.40 2.48 -45.41
C SER A 377 -10.47 3.74 -44.49
N ASP A 378 -9.32 4.35 -44.16
CA ASP A 378 -9.16 5.72 -43.58
C ASP A 378 -9.76 5.95 -42.16
N GLU A 379 -9.33 6.87 -41.30
CA GLU A 379 -8.31 7.96 -41.25
C GLU A 379 -7.78 8.00 -39.77
N CYS A 380 -6.77 8.72 -39.28
CA CYS A 380 -5.84 9.76 -39.75
C CYS A 380 -4.49 9.61 -38.98
N GLU A 381 -3.71 10.69 -38.75
CA GLU A 381 -2.28 10.64 -38.37
C GLU A 381 -1.87 11.66 -37.25
N ALA A 382 -0.55 11.94 -37.14
CA ALA A 382 0.17 12.87 -36.24
C ALA A 382 0.46 12.35 -34.80
N THR A 383 1.56 11.65 -34.50
CA THR A 383 3.03 11.95 -34.58
C THR A 383 3.60 12.83 -33.44
N ALA A 384 4.82 12.48 -33.03
CA ALA A 384 5.70 13.28 -32.19
C ALA A 384 7.08 13.39 -32.88
N PRO A 385 7.82 14.51 -32.75
CA PRO A 385 9.13 14.67 -33.35
C PRO A 385 10.27 14.12 -32.46
N SER A 386 11.33 13.64 -33.10
CA SER A 386 12.58 13.18 -32.49
C SER A 386 13.66 14.29 -32.47
N THR A 387 14.92 13.91 -32.26
CA THR A 387 16.03 14.79 -31.88
C THR A 387 16.86 15.37 -33.04
N ASP A 388 17.72 16.32 -32.67
CA ASP A 388 18.99 16.73 -33.29
C ASP A 388 18.97 17.53 -34.61
N ASP A 389 19.66 18.69 -34.57
CA ASP A 389 20.77 18.94 -35.50
C ASP A 389 21.84 19.87 -34.86
N MET A 390 23.06 19.92 -35.40
CA MET A 390 24.24 20.56 -34.80
C MET A 390 24.78 21.80 -35.55
N ALA A 391 25.33 22.75 -34.78
CA ALA A 391 26.34 23.76 -35.17
C ALA A 391 25.90 24.82 -36.22
N THR A 392 26.27 26.10 -36.11
CA THR A 392 27.64 26.68 -36.03
C THR A 392 27.57 28.19 -35.74
N GLY A 393 28.65 28.79 -35.22
CA GLY A 393 28.89 30.25 -35.24
C GLY A 393 28.06 31.14 -34.28
N GLY A 394 28.63 32.02 -33.44
CA GLY A 394 30.03 32.31 -33.13
C GLY A 394 30.48 33.74 -33.46
N VAL A 395 30.02 34.75 -32.68
CA VAL A 395 30.56 36.14 -32.70
C VAL A 395 30.78 36.64 -31.26
N HIS A 396 31.59 37.69 -31.08
CA HIS A 396 32.38 37.94 -29.87
C HIS A 396 32.10 39.32 -29.22
N LYS A 397 31.83 39.34 -27.89
CA LYS A 397 32.15 40.44 -26.93
C LYS A 397 31.51 41.85 -27.14
N PRO A 398 31.73 42.84 -26.23
CA PRO A 398 31.97 42.79 -24.77
C PRO A 398 31.18 43.84 -23.92
N THR A 399 31.22 43.65 -22.59
CA THR A 399 31.24 44.68 -21.50
C THR A 399 30.21 45.84 -21.45
N LYS A 400 29.51 45.95 -20.32
CA LYS A 400 29.75 47.01 -19.30
C LYS A 400 29.05 46.72 -17.96
N SER A 401 29.53 47.39 -16.90
CA SER A 401 28.97 47.54 -15.55
C SER A 401 29.13 49.03 -15.15
N PRO A 402 28.81 49.53 -13.93
CA PRO A 402 28.21 48.89 -12.73
C PRO A 402 27.10 49.75 -12.02
N SER A 403 26.76 49.37 -10.78
CA SER A 403 26.36 50.24 -9.62
C SER A 403 24.92 50.76 -9.46
N GLY A 404 24.51 50.91 -8.18
CA GLY A 404 23.33 51.64 -7.68
C GLY A 404 21.99 50.87 -7.81
N THR A 405 21.23 50.58 -6.74
CA THR A 405 21.33 50.93 -5.29
C THR A 405 20.77 49.79 -4.45
#